data_AF-A0A060SYC8-F1
#
_entry.id   AF-A0A060SYC8-F1
#
_cell.length_a   1.000
_cell.length_b   1.000
_cell.length_c   1.000
_cell.angle_alpha   90.00
_cell.angle_beta   90.00
_cell.angle_gamma   90.00
#
_symmetry.space_group_name_H-M   'P 1'
#
loop_
_entity.id
_entity.type
_entity.pdbx_description
1 polymer ?
#
loop_
_entity_poly.entity_id
_entity_poly.type
_entity_poly.pdbx_seq_one_letter_code
_entity_poly.pdbx_strand_id
1 'polypeptide(L)'
;MPAPVAAHYLILQCFCPSYEGLLSIPADNCIILDLGFVLATWHALAKLREHTTLTVDGLDASTIDCGRSVRLFAKKTCNNYVTLELPSKDNAARTRRKAASTKIATAQAPRKRKTYNYTTYKFHGMRDFAPAIRSVSATDNFNTQIGELEHRHVKRYYARTNKINAGFQIAQHMRRAEKLRVIKLRVDAWRARSLPYVEDPRERYHVANSQRDHQELTAWVSEHHNDCALQDFITELKNHVLCRLDPARARLGVEFTPKDRARVLIRNNRMYSHQVCRVNYTTYDRQRSQDSINPRTHSDILLLAPKRREGPGADHPYLYARVIKVLHINVCLVDTPGSEFDRVDVLWVRWFRLDPSFTGGFETKRLHRLQFVPIDSQEDSFGFIDPCDIVRGAHLIPAFTHGRTADLLAGPTVARQEASSEEDRNTDFKYHYVNIFVDRDMFMRYYGGGIGHHGLRTPGEVCYANEDDEDNDESSLGPSSAHLNASSPPLDPSLQRSRTPEGDQFTEEVHCEEDILRMVPELQARARSSSMTAEHEEEEGLGGCDEDLDSEDEELMASADLPDMTDERSQSEGNQFIDSEPGPGSDDEDEYGLEEYAPL
;
A
#
# COMPACT_ATOMS: atom_id res chain seq x y z
N MET A 1 -9.52 -15.86 -0.55
CA MET A 1 -9.11 -14.44 -0.62
C MET A 1 -10.34 -13.60 -0.36
N PRO A 2 -10.30 -12.55 0.48
CA PRO A 2 -11.30 -11.50 0.46
C PRO A 2 -10.69 -10.27 -0.25
N ALA A 3 -10.96 -10.16 -1.55
CA ALA A 3 -10.69 -8.97 -2.36
C ALA A 3 -12.03 -8.30 -2.65
N PRO A 4 -12.39 -7.26 -1.87
CA PRO A 4 -12.89 -6.07 -2.55
C PRO A 4 -12.33 -4.76 -1.97
N VAL A 5 -11.80 -4.75 -0.74
CA VAL A 5 -11.27 -3.53 -0.10
C VAL A 5 -9.86 -3.18 -0.62
N ALA A 6 -9.10 -4.18 -1.09
CA ALA A 6 -7.78 -3.97 -1.69
C ALA A 6 -7.83 -3.31 -3.08
N ALA A 7 -8.95 -3.42 -3.81
CA ALA A 7 -9.05 -2.91 -5.18
C ALA A 7 -9.04 -1.38 -5.27
N HIS A 8 -9.67 -0.68 -4.31
CA HIS A 8 -9.66 0.79 -4.28
C HIS A 8 -8.28 1.37 -3.91
N TYR A 9 -7.49 0.61 -3.14
CA TYR A 9 -6.14 1.04 -2.73
C TYR A 9 -5.16 0.95 -3.91
N LEU A 10 -5.24 -0.10 -4.73
CA LEU A 10 -4.38 -0.29 -5.90
C LEU A 10 -4.52 0.83 -6.95
N ILE A 11 -5.74 1.35 -7.18
CA ILE A 11 -5.98 2.38 -8.20
C ILE A 11 -5.26 3.68 -7.86
N LEU A 12 -5.34 4.15 -6.59
CA LEU A 12 -4.66 5.36 -6.13
C LEU A 12 -3.14 5.20 -5.97
N GLN A 13 -2.61 3.98 -5.99
CA GLN A 13 -1.17 3.74 -5.89
C GLN A 13 -0.48 3.73 -7.24
N CYS A 14 -1.20 3.35 -8.30
CA CYS A 14 -0.65 3.27 -9.65
C CYS A 14 -1.28 4.29 -10.61
N PHE A 15 -1.98 5.30 -10.09
CA PHE A 15 -2.76 6.23 -10.91
C PHE A 15 -1.92 7.05 -11.90
N CYS A 16 -0.71 7.49 -11.50
CA CYS A 16 0.09 8.41 -12.30
C CYS A 16 0.41 7.83 -13.70
N PRO A 17 1.00 6.62 -13.82
CA PRO A 17 1.28 6.04 -15.13
C PRO A 17 0.03 5.65 -15.92
N SER A 18 -1.09 5.37 -15.25
CA SER A 18 -2.35 5.01 -15.91
C SER A 18 -3.09 6.19 -16.54
N TYR A 19 -2.90 7.40 -16.00
CA TYR A 19 -3.52 8.61 -16.55
C TYR A 19 -2.61 9.38 -17.48
N GLU A 20 -1.30 9.18 -17.41
CA GLU A 20 -0.36 9.87 -18.28
C GLU A 20 -0.67 9.57 -19.76
N GLY A 21 -0.90 10.62 -20.54
CA GLY A 21 -1.20 10.49 -21.98
C GLY A 21 -2.61 10.00 -22.28
N LEU A 22 -3.46 9.79 -21.26
CA LEU A 22 -4.83 9.33 -21.45
C LEU A 22 -5.73 10.41 -22.07
N LEU A 23 -5.53 11.66 -21.66
CA LEU A 23 -6.30 12.79 -22.18
C LEU A 23 -5.60 13.38 -23.40
N SER A 24 -6.36 13.58 -24.49
CA SER A 24 -5.86 14.11 -25.76
C SER A 24 -5.34 15.55 -25.66
N ILE A 25 -5.84 16.32 -24.70
CA ILE A 25 -5.42 17.71 -24.46
C ILE A 25 -4.28 17.70 -23.42
N PRO A 26 -3.05 18.11 -23.79
CA PRO A 26 -1.91 18.03 -22.87
C PRO A 26 -2.09 18.83 -21.58
N ALA A 27 -2.75 20.00 -21.66
CA ALA A 27 -3.05 20.83 -20.50
C ALA A 27 -3.99 20.13 -19.50
N ASP A 28 -5.01 19.41 -20.00
CA ASP A 28 -5.93 18.64 -19.15
C ASP A 28 -5.26 17.42 -18.55
N ASN A 29 -4.38 16.76 -19.31
CA ASN A 29 -3.53 15.67 -18.80
C ASN A 29 -2.64 16.14 -17.63
N CYS A 30 -2.09 17.34 -17.70
CA CYS A 30 -1.32 17.91 -16.59
C CYS A 30 -2.20 18.13 -15.34
N ILE A 31 -3.41 18.69 -15.52
CA ILE A 31 -4.33 18.96 -14.42
C ILE A 31 -4.76 17.67 -13.70
N ILE A 32 -5.06 16.59 -14.45
CA ILE A 32 -5.46 15.32 -13.83
C ILE A 32 -4.30 14.64 -13.09
N LEU A 33 -3.08 14.73 -13.62
CA LEU A 33 -1.89 14.22 -12.94
C LEU A 33 -1.60 14.99 -11.65
N ASP A 34 -1.69 16.32 -11.68
CA ASP A 34 -1.57 17.17 -10.48
C ASP A 34 -2.64 16.84 -9.44
N LEU A 35 -3.89 16.69 -9.88
CA LEU A 35 -5.01 16.33 -9.02
C LEU A 35 -4.79 14.98 -8.35
N GLY A 36 -4.40 13.96 -9.12
CA GLY A 36 -4.14 12.63 -8.59
C GLY A 36 -3.00 12.63 -7.58
N PHE A 37 -1.90 13.36 -7.85
CA PHE A 37 -0.77 13.46 -6.93
C PHE A 37 -1.15 14.14 -5.61
N VAL A 38 -1.94 15.22 -5.68
CA VAL A 38 -2.41 15.95 -4.50
C VAL A 38 -3.37 15.09 -3.67
N LEU A 39 -4.29 14.36 -4.32
CA LEU A 39 -5.18 13.42 -3.63
C LEU A 39 -4.42 12.25 -2.99
N ALA A 40 -3.42 11.70 -3.67
CA ALA A 40 -2.58 10.64 -3.12
C ALA A 40 -1.77 11.12 -1.91
N THR A 41 -1.23 12.35 -1.96
CA THR A 41 -0.52 12.99 -0.85
C THR A 41 -1.44 13.20 0.35
N TRP A 42 -2.63 13.78 0.14
CA TRP A 42 -3.61 13.96 1.20
C TRP A 42 -4.01 12.63 1.83
N HIS A 43 -4.31 11.63 1.00
CA HIS A 43 -4.71 10.32 1.48
C HIS A 43 -3.58 9.61 2.25
N ALA A 44 -2.33 9.73 1.81
CA ALA A 44 -1.18 9.17 2.50
C ALA A 44 -1.00 9.80 3.90
N LEU A 45 -1.11 11.12 4.00
CA LEU A 45 -1.05 11.86 5.26
C LEU A 45 -2.22 11.53 6.18
N ALA A 46 -3.45 11.53 5.68
CA ALA A 46 -4.65 11.24 6.47
C ALA A 46 -4.68 9.82 7.06
N LYS A 47 -3.94 8.89 6.43
CA LYS A 47 -3.85 7.48 6.84
C LYS A 47 -2.66 7.16 7.74
N LEU A 48 -1.80 8.11 8.10
CA LEU A 48 -0.69 7.81 9.00
C LEU A 48 -1.23 7.26 10.34
N ARG A 49 -0.50 6.30 10.92
CA ARG A 49 -0.80 5.73 12.24
C ARG A 49 -0.21 6.56 13.37
N GLU A 50 0.90 7.21 13.07
CA GLU A 50 1.62 8.08 13.98
C GLU A 50 1.79 9.43 13.28
N HIS A 51 1.32 10.47 13.95
CA HIS A 51 1.35 11.84 13.46
C HIS A 51 2.35 12.67 14.27
N THR A 52 3.04 13.58 13.59
CA THR A 52 3.82 14.65 14.20
C THR A 52 3.15 15.98 13.84
N THR A 53 3.53 17.07 14.51
CA THR A 53 3.00 18.40 14.17
C THR A 53 3.18 18.71 12.68
N LEU A 54 4.38 18.40 12.14
CA LEU A 54 4.69 18.55 10.71
C LEU A 54 3.74 17.77 9.79
N THR A 55 3.37 16.53 10.12
CA THR A 55 2.49 15.74 9.23
C THR A 55 1.03 16.17 9.30
N VAL A 56 0.57 16.66 10.47
CA VAL A 56 -0.78 17.22 10.60
C VAL A 56 -0.88 18.58 9.90
N ASP A 57 0.11 19.45 10.04
CA ASP A 57 0.15 20.73 9.33
C ASP A 57 0.29 20.51 7.81
N GLY A 58 1.07 19.50 7.42
CA GLY A 58 1.14 19.00 6.06
C GLY A 58 -0.20 18.52 5.51
N LEU A 59 -1.02 17.86 6.33
CA LEU A 59 -2.36 17.41 5.97
C LEU A 59 -3.31 18.59 5.75
N ASP A 60 -3.25 19.63 6.60
CA ASP A 60 -4.00 20.87 6.41
C ASP A 60 -3.65 21.55 5.08
N ALA A 61 -2.35 21.73 4.82
CA ALA A 61 -1.87 22.31 3.58
C ALA A 61 -2.31 21.49 2.36
N SER A 62 -2.18 20.16 2.42
CA SER A 62 -2.63 19.26 1.36
C SER A 62 -4.15 19.32 1.16
N THR A 63 -4.94 19.59 2.19
CA THR A 63 -6.40 19.72 2.08
C THR A 63 -6.80 20.97 1.30
N ILE A 64 -6.11 22.08 1.55
CA ILE A 64 -6.28 23.32 0.78
C ILE A 64 -5.94 23.09 -0.69
N ASP A 65 -4.83 22.40 -0.95
CA ASP A 65 -4.40 22.06 -2.30
C ASP A 65 -5.36 21.09 -3.00
N CYS A 66 -5.91 20.10 -2.31
CA CYS A 66 -6.98 19.24 -2.84
C CYS A 66 -8.16 20.08 -3.31
N GLY A 67 -8.63 21.02 -2.48
CA GLY A 67 -9.73 21.91 -2.84
C GLY A 67 -9.44 22.75 -4.08
N ARG A 68 -8.22 23.31 -4.19
CA ARG A 68 -7.78 24.09 -5.36
C ARG A 68 -7.73 23.21 -6.62
N SER A 69 -7.11 22.04 -6.55
CA SER A 69 -6.95 21.12 -7.68
C SER A 69 -8.29 20.57 -8.18
N VAL A 70 -9.21 20.19 -7.28
CA VAL A 70 -10.55 19.69 -7.65
C VAL A 70 -11.36 20.77 -8.37
N ARG A 71 -11.32 22.02 -7.88
CA ARG A 71 -12.00 23.15 -8.55
C ARG A 71 -11.39 23.47 -9.90
N LEU A 72 -10.06 23.40 -10.04
CA LEU A 72 -9.36 23.60 -11.30
C LEU A 72 -9.76 22.54 -12.34
N PHE A 73 -9.76 21.27 -11.94
CA PHE A 73 -10.20 20.15 -12.78
C PHE A 73 -11.67 20.32 -13.22
N ALA A 74 -12.56 20.65 -12.30
CA ALA A 74 -13.97 20.89 -12.62
C ALA A 74 -14.16 22.07 -13.59
N LYS A 75 -13.43 23.17 -13.38
CA LYS A 75 -13.58 24.40 -14.18
C LYS A 75 -12.94 24.32 -15.56
N LYS A 76 -11.77 23.67 -15.69
CA LYS A 76 -11.02 23.61 -16.96
C LYS A 76 -11.29 22.30 -17.68
N THR A 77 -10.90 21.20 -17.06
CA THR A 77 -10.91 19.88 -17.71
C THR A 77 -12.32 19.36 -17.93
N CYS A 78 -13.19 19.32 -16.93
CA CYS A 78 -14.55 18.77 -17.11
C CYS A 78 -15.40 19.53 -18.14
N ASN A 79 -15.11 20.80 -18.40
CA ASN A 79 -15.81 21.59 -19.42
C ASN A 79 -15.46 21.20 -20.85
N ASN A 80 -14.29 20.58 -21.07
CA ASN A 80 -13.82 20.12 -22.38
C ASN A 80 -14.39 18.75 -22.78
N TYR A 81 -14.96 18.00 -21.83
CA TYR A 81 -15.44 16.63 -22.07
C TYR A 81 -16.95 16.51 -21.84
N VAL A 82 -17.64 15.85 -22.78
CA VAL A 82 -19.07 15.55 -22.65
C VAL A 82 -19.24 14.16 -22.04
N THR A 83 -19.54 14.10 -20.75
CA THR A 83 -19.79 12.86 -20.01
C THR A 83 -21.29 12.54 -19.95
N LEU A 84 -21.65 11.28 -20.24
CA LEU A 84 -23.01 10.77 -20.27
C LEU A 84 -23.17 9.60 -19.29
N GLU A 85 -24.38 9.37 -18.77
CA GLU A 85 -24.68 8.18 -17.95
C GLU A 85 -24.35 6.89 -18.71
N LEU A 86 -23.80 5.89 -18.03
CA LEU A 86 -23.47 4.57 -18.60
C LEU A 86 -24.71 3.93 -19.26
N PRO A 87 -24.55 3.14 -20.35
CA PRO A 87 -25.67 2.51 -21.03
C PRO A 87 -26.54 1.64 -20.10
N SER A 88 -25.93 0.89 -19.18
CA SER A 88 -26.66 0.05 -18.21
C SER A 88 -27.55 0.89 -17.29
N LYS A 89 -27.01 1.95 -16.68
CA LYS A 89 -27.76 2.87 -15.80
C LYS A 89 -28.88 3.59 -16.54
N ASP A 90 -28.62 4.05 -17.77
CA ASP A 90 -29.64 4.71 -18.60
C ASP A 90 -30.75 3.72 -19.00
N ASN A 91 -30.41 2.48 -19.37
CA ASN A 91 -31.37 1.42 -19.67
C ASN A 91 -32.23 1.06 -18.45
N ALA A 92 -31.63 0.88 -17.27
CA ALA A 92 -32.36 0.61 -16.04
C ALA A 92 -33.30 1.76 -15.65
N ALA A 93 -32.84 3.02 -15.76
CA ALA A 93 -33.66 4.20 -15.53
C ALA A 93 -34.82 4.30 -16.54
N ARG A 94 -34.59 3.96 -17.82
CA ARG A 94 -35.62 3.88 -18.86
C ARG A 94 -36.65 2.80 -18.54
N THR A 95 -36.23 1.60 -18.11
CA THR A 95 -37.15 0.52 -17.74
C THR A 95 -38.04 0.93 -16.57
N ARG A 96 -37.48 1.60 -15.55
CA ARG A 96 -38.26 2.18 -14.44
C ARG A 96 -39.25 3.25 -14.92
N ARG A 97 -38.84 4.15 -15.83
CA ARG A 97 -39.72 5.19 -16.39
C ARG A 97 -40.82 4.63 -17.29
N LYS A 98 -40.52 3.57 -18.07
CA LYS A 98 -41.51 2.84 -18.88
C LYS A 98 -42.52 2.13 -17.98
N ALA A 99 -42.08 1.53 -16.88
CA ALA A 99 -42.98 0.92 -15.90
C ALA A 99 -43.89 1.96 -15.19
N ALA A 100 -43.45 3.21 -15.08
CA ALA A 100 -44.20 4.30 -14.46
C ALA A 100 -45.08 5.13 -15.44
N SER A 101 -44.99 4.91 -16.77
CA SER A 101 -45.67 5.73 -17.78
C SER A 101 -46.55 4.90 -18.72
N THR A 102 -47.86 5.15 -18.72
CA THR A 102 -48.87 4.45 -19.54
C THR A 102 -48.94 4.89 -21.01
N LYS A 103 -48.07 5.81 -21.47
CA LYS A 103 -48.05 6.28 -22.88
C LYS A 103 -46.89 5.69 -23.66
N ILE A 104 -47.21 5.20 -24.86
CA ILE A 104 -46.25 4.71 -25.87
C ILE A 104 -45.41 5.89 -26.35
N ALA A 105 -44.16 5.97 -25.89
CA ALA A 105 -43.18 6.93 -26.39
C ALA A 105 -42.27 6.24 -27.43
N THR A 106 -42.41 6.63 -28.70
CA THR A 106 -41.70 6.10 -29.87
C THR A 106 -40.44 6.89 -30.26
N ALA A 107 -39.73 7.48 -29.28
CA ALA A 107 -38.41 8.07 -29.52
C ALA A 107 -37.44 7.73 -28.39
N GLN A 108 -36.26 7.20 -28.74
CA GLN A 108 -35.17 7.01 -27.79
C GLN A 108 -34.69 8.39 -27.33
N ALA A 109 -35.02 8.79 -26.10
CA ALA A 109 -34.46 10.01 -25.51
C ALA A 109 -32.93 9.93 -25.48
N PRO A 110 -32.19 11.03 -25.70
CA PRO A 110 -30.74 11.03 -25.61
C PRO A 110 -30.27 10.67 -24.18
N ARG A 111 -29.12 10.01 -24.07
CA ARG A 111 -28.50 9.67 -22.78
C ARG A 111 -28.31 10.95 -21.97
N LYS A 112 -28.63 10.88 -20.67
CA LYS A 112 -28.54 12.05 -19.79
C LYS A 112 -27.07 12.45 -19.60
N ARG A 113 -26.78 13.75 -19.76
CA ARG A 113 -25.47 14.33 -19.45
C ARG A 113 -25.23 14.30 -17.94
N LYS A 114 -24.04 13.87 -17.53
CA LYS A 114 -23.62 13.84 -16.13
C LYS A 114 -22.47 14.82 -15.93
N THR A 115 -22.64 15.77 -15.02
CA THR A 115 -21.58 16.71 -14.64
C THR A 115 -20.84 16.21 -13.40
N TYR A 116 -19.56 16.56 -13.29
CA TYR A 116 -18.77 16.26 -12.10
C TYR A 116 -19.26 17.10 -10.93
N ASN A 117 -19.71 16.44 -9.85
CA ASN A 117 -20.17 17.10 -8.64
C ASN A 117 -19.09 17.01 -7.55
N TYR A 118 -18.49 18.15 -7.22
CA TYR A 118 -17.50 18.27 -6.15
C TYR A 118 -18.05 18.96 -4.89
N THR A 119 -19.31 19.41 -4.88
CA THR A 119 -19.97 20.00 -3.71
C THR A 119 -20.66 18.91 -2.89
N THR A 120 -19.95 17.81 -2.64
CA THR A 120 -20.44 16.71 -1.82
C THR A 120 -19.85 16.81 -0.42
N TYR A 121 -20.57 16.33 0.58
CA TYR A 121 -20.08 16.30 1.96
C TYR A 121 -18.68 15.68 2.06
N LYS A 122 -18.37 14.66 1.24
CA LYS A 122 -17.05 14.01 1.22
C LYS A 122 -15.90 14.98 1.01
N PHE A 123 -16.04 15.99 0.14
CA PHE A 123 -15.00 17.01 -0.06
C PHE A 123 -14.97 18.04 1.06
N HIS A 124 -16.12 18.39 1.64
CA HIS A 124 -16.19 19.34 2.75
C HIS A 124 -15.58 18.75 4.03
N GLY A 125 -15.89 17.48 4.33
CA GLY A 125 -15.38 16.77 5.50
C GLY A 125 -13.89 16.49 5.47
N MET A 126 -13.20 16.64 4.33
CA MET A 126 -11.74 16.50 4.27
C MET A 126 -11.01 17.49 5.20
N ARG A 127 -11.58 18.69 5.40
CA ARG A 127 -11.01 19.72 6.29
C ARG A 127 -11.09 19.34 7.76
N ASP A 128 -12.00 18.44 8.12
CA ASP A 128 -12.21 18.05 9.52
C ASP A 128 -11.17 17.03 9.99
N PHE A 129 -10.46 16.38 9.07
CA PHE A 129 -9.47 15.34 9.40
C PHE A 129 -8.33 15.87 10.27
N ALA A 130 -7.69 16.98 9.90
CA ALA A 130 -6.57 17.50 10.67
C ALA A 130 -6.97 17.99 12.07
N PRO A 131 -8.05 18.78 12.27
CA PRO A 131 -8.59 19.09 13.59
C PRO A 131 -8.94 17.84 14.40
N ALA A 132 -9.59 16.85 13.79
CA ALA A 132 -9.94 15.59 14.47
C ALA A 132 -8.68 14.80 14.89
N ILE A 133 -7.64 14.77 14.06
CA ILE A 133 -6.38 14.12 14.39
C ILE A 133 -5.68 14.84 15.54
N ARG A 134 -5.75 16.17 15.61
CA ARG A 134 -5.21 16.94 16.75
C ARG A 134 -5.95 16.65 18.05
N SER A 135 -7.27 16.47 18.00
CA SER A 135 -8.10 16.30 19.20
C SER A 135 -8.18 14.86 19.71
N VAL A 136 -8.28 13.87 18.80
CA VAL A 136 -8.56 12.47 19.15
C VAL A 136 -7.43 11.51 18.75
N SER A 137 -6.44 11.94 17.95
CA SER A 137 -5.34 11.13 17.37
C SER A 137 -5.65 10.50 16.00
N ALA A 138 -4.80 9.58 15.54
CA ALA A 138 -4.84 8.99 14.20
C ALA A 138 -6.18 8.32 13.86
N THR A 139 -6.60 8.44 12.59
CA THR A 139 -7.90 7.96 12.10
C THR A 139 -8.07 6.44 12.10
N ASP A 140 -6.98 5.66 12.26
CA ASP A 140 -7.02 4.19 12.35
C ASP A 140 -7.82 3.72 13.60
N ASN A 141 -7.97 4.58 14.62
CA ASN A 141 -8.59 4.22 15.90
C ASN A 141 -10.12 4.45 15.98
N PHE A 142 -10.72 5.19 15.05
CA PHE A 142 -12.14 5.59 15.15
C PHE A 142 -12.88 5.68 13.79
N ASN A 143 -12.43 4.93 12.79
CA ASN A 143 -13.06 4.91 11.47
C ASN A 143 -14.43 4.18 11.46
N THR A 144 -15.46 4.85 10.94
CA THR A 144 -16.82 4.28 10.76
C THR A 144 -16.88 3.15 9.73
N GLN A 145 -15.83 2.97 8.92
CA GLN A 145 -15.72 1.88 7.95
C GLN A 145 -15.87 0.50 8.59
N ILE A 146 -15.44 0.32 9.84
CA ILE A 146 -15.59 -0.96 10.55
C ILE A 146 -17.08 -1.28 10.71
N GLY A 147 -17.88 -0.31 11.17
CA GLY A 147 -19.33 -0.48 11.31
C GLY A 147 -20.04 -0.69 9.97
N GLU A 148 -19.66 0.07 8.94
CA GLU A 148 -20.26 -0.08 7.60
C GLU A 148 -19.95 -1.45 6.97
N LEU A 149 -18.72 -1.95 7.11
CA LEU A 149 -18.33 -3.26 6.59
C LEU A 149 -19.08 -4.40 7.31
N GLU A 150 -19.29 -4.29 8.62
CA GLU A 150 -20.08 -5.27 9.36
C GLU A 150 -21.56 -5.29 8.93
N HIS A 151 -22.13 -4.14 8.56
CA HIS A 151 -23.48 -4.10 7.99
C HIS A 151 -23.56 -4.90 6.67
N ARG A 152 -22.50 -4.91 5.85
CA ARG A 152 -22.45 -5.73 4.63
C ARG A 152 -22.40 -7.22 4.96
N HIS A 153 -21.66 -7.61 5.99
CA HIS A 153 -21.62 -9.01 6.46
C HIS A 153 -23.00 -9.49 6.89
N VAL A 154 -23.69 -8.71 7.73
CA VAL A 154 -25.04 -9.05 8.19
C VAL A 154 -26.02 -9.18 7.03
N LYS A 155 -26.03 -8.24 6.08
CA LYS A 155 -26.88 -8.30 4.88
C LYS A 155 -26.60 -9.54 4.02
N ARG A 156 -25.32 -9.90 3.84
CA ARG A 156 -24.92 -11.11 3.08
C ARG A 156 -25.39 -12.39 3.76
N TYR A 157 -25.32 -12.47 5.08
CA TYR A 157 -25.84 -13.63 5.81
C TYR A 157 -27.37 -13.66 5.82
N TYR A 158 -28.02 -12.51 5.97
CA TYR A 158 -29.49 -12.40 5.93
C TYR A 158 -30.07 -12.95 4.63
N ALA A 159 -29.46 -12.65 3.49
CA ALA A 159 -29.86 -13.19 2.18
C ALA A 159 -29.80 -14.72 2.08
N ARG A 160 -29.01 -15.38 2.93
CA ARG A 160 -28.86 -16.84 3.00
C ARG A 160 -29.77 -17.51 4.03
N THR A 161 -30.54 -16.71 4.78
CA THR A 161 -31.53 -17.23 5.73
C THR A 161 -32.88 -17.42 5.06
N ASN A 162 -33.75 -18.24 5.67
CA ASN A 162 -35.15 -18.33 5.26
C ASN A 162 -36.02 -17.16 5.79
N LYS A 163 -35.39 -16.12 6.38
CA LYS A 163 -36.01 -14.92 6.98
C LYS A 163 -36.91 -15.17 8.20
N ILE A 164 -36.99 -16.39 8.73
CA ILE A 164 -37.72 -16.73 9.96
C ILE A 164 -36.72 -16.85 11.11
N ASN A 165 -36.85 -16.03 12.16
CA ASN A 165 -35.85 -15.94 13.23
C ASN A 165 -34.42 -15.76 12.65
N ALA A 166 -34.30 -14.81 11.71
CA ALA A 166 -33.08 -14.62 10.93
C ALA A 166 -31.84 -14.32 11.79
N GLY A 167 -32.02 -13.68 12.95
CA GLY A 167 -30.93 -13.40 13.90
C GLY A 167 -30.20 -14.68 14.36
N PHE A 168 -30.95 -15.72 14.72
CA PHE A 168 -30.36 -17.01 15.13
C PHE A 168 -29.61 -17.69 13.97
N GLN A 169 -30.19 -17.66 12.76
CA GLN A 169 -29.56 -18.25 11.57
C GLN A 169 -28.29 -17.49 11.16
N ILE A 170 -28.31 -16.15 11.22
CA ILE A 170 -27.12 -15.33 10.99
C ILE A 170 -26.03 -15.69 11.99
N ALA A 171 -26.37 -15.79 13.29
CA ALA A 171 -25.41 -16.19 14.32
C ALA A 171 -24.80 -17.58 14.04
N GLN A 172 -25.61 -18.55 13.56
CA GLN A 172 -25.11 -19.87 13.17
C GLN A 172 -24.18 -19.81 11.96
N HIS A 173 -24.52 -19.02 10.93
CA HIS A 173 -23.65 -18.81 9.77
C HIS A 173 -22.34 -18.12 10.13
N MET A 174 -22.38 -17.10 10.98
CA MET A 174 -21.18 -16.42 11.50
C MET A 174 -20.29 -17.39 12.27
N ARG A 175 -20.87 -18.20 13.17
CA ARG A 175 -20.14 -19.22 13.93
C ARG A 175 -19.46 -20.25 13.01
N ARG A 176 -20.14 -20.71 11.95
CA ARG A 176 -19.54 -21.62 10.97
C ARG A 176 -18.42 -20.96 10.17
N ALA A 177 -18.63 -19.73 9.73
CA ALA A 177 -17.62 -18.96 9.00
C ALA A 177 -16.37 -18.72 9.86
N GLU A 178 -16.55 -18.43 11.14
CA GLU A 178 -15.44 -18.24 12.09
C GLU A 178 -14.68 -19.55 12.33
N LYS A 179 -15.37 -20.68 12.51
CA LYS A 179 -14.73 -22.00 12.59
C LYS A 179 -13.90 -22.30 11.34
N LEU A 180 -14.45 -22.06 10.14
CA LEU A 180 -13.74 -22.23 8.89
C LEU A 180 -12.53 -21.29 8.77
N ARG A 181 -12.66 -20.04 9.25
CA ARG A 181 -11.55 -19.06 9.29
C ARG A 181 -10.42 -19.57 10.19
N VAL A 182 -10.73 -20.08 11.38
CA VAL A 182 -9.75 -20.64 12.32
C VAL A 182 -9.04 -21.86 11.72
N ILE A 183 -9.80 -22.79 11.11
CA ILE A 183 -9.22 -23.94 10.41
C ILE A 183 -8.29 -23.47 9.30
N LYS A 184 -8.74 -22.53 8.47
CA LYS A 184 -7.94 -21.96 7.39
C LYS A 184 -6.66 -21.32 7.92
N LEU A 185 -6.72 -20.50 8.97
CA LEU A 185 -5.53 -19.90 9.57
C LEU A 185 -4.54 -20.95 10.06
N ARG A 186 -5.03 -22.04 10.67
CA ARG A 186 -4.19 -23.14 11.13
C ARG A 186 -3.54 -23.89 9.96
N VAL A 187 -4.28 -24.16 8.89
CA VAL A 187 -3.77 -24.79 7.66
C VAL A 187 -2.76 -23.88 6.97
N ASP A 188 -3.06 -22.59 6.85
CA ASP A 188 -2.17 -21.61 6.24
C ASP A 188 -0.89 -21.44 7.07
N ALA A 189 -0.98 -21.40 8.41
CA ALA A 189 0.18 -21.39 9.31
C ALA A 189 1.01 -22.68 9.18
N TRP A 190 0.37 -23.84 9.07
CA TRP A 190 1.05 -25.11 8.82
C TRP A 190 1.76 -25.12 7.46
N ARG A 191 1.14 -24.61 6.39
CA ARG A 191 1.78 -24.44 5.07
C ARG A 191 2.92 -23.42 5.11
N ALA A 192 2.77 -22.36 5.89
CA ALA A 192 3.77 -21.30 6.05
C ALA A 192 5.01 -21.77 6.82
N ARG A 193 4.92 -22.83 7.66
CA ARG A 193 6.08 -23.44 8.33
C ARG A 193 7.17 -23.94 7.36
N SER A 194 6.89 -24.07 6.06
CA SER A 194 7.88 -24.47 5.05
C SER A 194 8.83 -23.35 4.61
N LEU A 195 8.61 -22.09 5.02
CA LEU A 195 9.57 -21.00 4.82
C LEU A 195 9.70 -20.24 6.14
N PRO A 196 10.83 -20.35 6.87
CA PRO A 196 10.99 -19.58 8.09
C PRO A 196 10.87 -18.09 7.75
N TYR A 197 9.92 -17.43 8.43
CA TYR A 197 10.00 -16.01 8.73
C TYR A 197 11.38 -15.77 9.37
N VAL A 198 12.01 -14.62 9.12
CA VAL A 198 13.29 -14.34 9.78
C VAL A 198 13.08 -14.45 11.28
N GLU A 199 13.78 -15.39 11.90
CA GLU A 199 13.49 -15.82 13.28
C GLU A 199 13.78 -14.70 14.29
N ASP A 200 14.68 -13.76 13.95
CA ASP A 200 15.02 -12.59 14.76
C ASP A 200 14.81 -11.24 14.01
N PRO A 201 13.86 -10.38 14.44
CA PRO A 201 13.67 -9.03 13.93
C PRO A 201 14.89 -8.08 14.04
N ARG A 202 15.93 -8.47 14.79
CA ARG A 202 17.20 -7.73 14.93
C ARG A 202 18.14 -7.97 13.77
N GLU A 203 18.03 -9.09 13.06
CA GLU A 203 18.83 -9.34 11.87
C GLU A 203 18.48 -8.32 10.78
N ARG A 204 19.49 -7.88 10.02
CA ARG A 204 19.28 -6.91 8.93
C ARG A 204 18.63 -7.55 7.71
N TYR A 205 19.05 -8.77 7.39
CA TYR A 205 18.55 -9.51 6.25
C TYR A 205 18.69 -11.02 6.50
N HIS A 206 18.04 -11.81 5.67
CA HIS A 206 18.15 -13.26 5.68
C HIS A 206 18.18 -13.83 4.25
N VAL A 207 19.13 -14.72 4.02
CA VAL A 207 19.27 -15.53 2.80
C VAL A 207 19.44 -16.99 3.23
N ALA A 208 18.76 -17.91 2.55
CA ALA A 208 18.72 -19.32 2.94
C ALA A 208 20.14 -19.94 3.08
N ASN A 209 20.28 -20.91 3.99
CA ASN A 209 21.56 -21.61 4.23
C ASN A 209 21.85 -22.76 3.27
N SER A 210 20.93 -23.03 2.32
CA SER A 210 21.06 -24.14 1.39
C SER A 210 22.25 -23.96 0.44
N GLN A 211 23.03 -25.04 0.27
CA GLN A 211 24.12 -25.12 -0.70
C GLN A 211 23.82 -26.11 -1.84
N ARG A 212 22.54 -26.46 -2.04
CA ARG A 212 22.13 -27.44 -3.06
C ARG A 212 22.29 -26.89 -4.47
N ASP A 213 21.79 -25.68 -4.70
CA ASP A 213 21.85 -25.00 -6.00
C ASP A 213 23.18 -24.26 -6.13
N HIS A 214 24.12 -24.86 -6.87
CA HIS A 214 25.46 -24.33 -7.05
C HIS A 214 25.89 -24.41 -8.51
N GLN A 215 26.67 -23.41 -8.90
CA GLN A 215 27.27 -23.32 -10.23
C GLN A 215 28.77 -23.08 -10.06
N GLU A 216 29.55 -23.67 -10.96
CA GLU A 216 30.99 -23.38 -11.05
C GLU A 216 31.14 -22.01 -11.71
N LEU A 217 31.84 -21.10 -11.03
CA LEU A 217 31.87 -19.67 -11.36
C LEU A 217 32.45 -19.40 -12.75
N THR A 218 33.58 -20.04 -13.09
CA THR A 218 34.29 -19.79 -14.34
C THR A 218 33.57 -20.44 -15.52
N ALA A 219 33.03 -21.64 -15.34
CA ALA A 219 32.25 -22.37 -16.32
C ALA A 219 30.97 -21.60 -16.67
N TRP A 220 30.26 -21.10 -15.65
CA TRP A 220 29.03 -20.34 -15.88
C TRP A 220 29.28 -19.04 -16.66
N VAL A 221 30.34 -18.30 -16.33
CA VAL A 221 30.72 -17.09 -17.09
C VAL A 221 31.17 -17.46 -18.51
N SER A 222 31.88 -18.58 -18.68
CA SER A 222 32.33 -19.04 -20.00
C SER A 222 31.18 -19.48 -20.90
N GLU A 223 30.17 -20.14 -20.34
CA GLU A 223 28.94 -20.52 -21.05
C GLU A 223 28.20 -19.29 -21.62
N HIS A 224 28.30 -18.16 -20.93
CA HIS A 224 27.64 -16.90 -21.28
C HIS A 224 28.63 -15.83 -21.76
N HIS A 225 29.76 -16.22 -22.36
CA HIS A 225 30.83 -15.30 -22.79
C HIS A 225 30.38 -14.19 -23.76
N ASN A 226 29.27 -14.39 -24.49
CA ASN A 226 28.69 -13.40 -25.39
C ASN A 226 27.78 -12.39 -24.68
N ASP A 227 27.47 -12.59 -23.40
CA ASP A 227 26.62 -11.71 -22.62
C ASP A 227 27.43 -10.52 -22.08
N CYS A 228 27.05 -9.33 -22.52
CA CYS A 228 27.66 -8.08 -22.07
C CYS A 228 27.54 -7.84 -20.56
N ALA A 229 26.53 -8.41 -19.88
CA ALA A 229 26.39 -8.29 -18.43
C ALA A 229 27.48 -9.04 -17.64
N LEU A 230 28.18 -10.00 -18.27
CA LEU A 230 29.11 -10.89 -17.59
C LEU A 230 30.59 -10.64 -17.88
N GLN A 231 30.93 -9.65 -18.72
CA GLN A 231 32.32 -9.38 -19.14
C GLN A 231 33.28 -9.18 -17.96
N ASP A 232 32.87 -8.40 -16.95
CA ASP A 232 33.68 -8.11 -15.75
C ASP A 232 33.16 -8.75 -14.46
N PHE A 233 32.26 -9.74 -14.58
CA PHE A 233 31.53 -10.31 -13.44
C PHE A 233 32.46 -10.81 -12.32
N ILE A 234 33.47 -11.62 -12.65
CA ILE A 234 34.38 -12.20 -11.66
C ILE A 234 35.27 -11.13 -11.02
N THR A 235 35.69 -10.15 -11.83
CA THR A 235 36.53 -9.03 -11.39
C THR A 235 35.78 -8.19 -10.35
N GLU A 236 34.55 -7.78 -10.67
CA GLU A 236 33.71 -6.98 -9.79
C GLU A 236 33.24 -7.74 -8.56
N LEU A 237 32.96 -9.04 -8.69
CA LEU A 237 32.63 -9.88 -7.54
C LEU A 237 33.79 -9.89 -6.53
N LYS A 238 35.03 -10.06 -7.01
CA LYS A 238 36.21 -10.05 -6.14
C LYS A 238 36.48 -8.67 -5.55
N ASN A 239 36.29 -7.59 -6.31
CA ASN A 239 36.39 -6.22 -5.79
C ASN A 239 35.40 -6.01 -4.64
N HIS A 240 34.14 -6.42 -4.82
CA HIS A 240 33.10 -6.33 -3.80
C HIS A 240 33.46 -7.14 -2.54
N VAL A 241 33.94 -8.38 -2.69
CA VAL A 241 34.39 -9.20 -1.55
C VAL A 241 35.56 -8.54 -0.82
N LEU A 242 36.54 -8.02 -1.55
CA LEU A 242 37.69 -7.31 -0.94
C LEU A 242 37.24 -6.08 -0.16
N CYS A 243 36.28 -5.31 -0.68
CA CYS A 243 35.70 -4.18 0.06
C CYS A 243 35.08 -4.59 1.40
N ARG A 244 34.47 -5.79 1.47
CA ARG A 244 33.85 -6.29 2.70
C ARG A 244 34.86 -6.86 3.69
N LEU A 245 35.89 -7.56 3.20
CA LEU A 245 36.92 -8.17 4.04
C LEU A 245 37.98 -7.15 4.50
N ASP A 246 38.19 -6.05 3.76
CA ASP A 246 39.06 -4.93 4.12
C ASP A 246 38.33 -3.57 4.02
N PRO A 247 37.47 -3.23 4.99
CA PRO A 247 36.69 -1.99 4.98
C PRO A 247 37.57 -0.73 5.06
N ALA A 248 38.80 -0.84 5.60
CA ALA A 248 39.70 0.30 5.74
C ALA A 248 40.20 0.77 4.36
N ARG A 249 40.56 -0.19 3.50
CA ARG A 249 41.00 0.11 2.13
C ARG A 249 39.86 0.54 1.22
N ALA A 250 38.65 -0.03 1.40
CA ALA A 250 37.45 0.42 0.70
C ALA A 250 37.15 1.92 0.93
N ARG A 251 37.32 2.41 2.17
CA ARG A 251 37.11 3.82 2.52
C ARG A 251 38.11 4.79 1.88
N LEU A 252 39.29 4.30 1.51
CA LEU A 252 40.32 5.10 0.85
C LEU A 252 40.08 5.25 -0.66
N GLY A 253 39.09 4.56 -1.22
CA GLY A 253 38.77 4.63 -2.66
C GLY A 253 39.89 4.11 -3.56
N VAL A 254 40.76 3.26 -3.04
CA VAL A 254 41.89 2.71 -3.79
C VAL A 254 41.43 1.53 -4.63
N GLU A 255 41.61 1.61 -5.94
CA GLU A 255 41.31 0.50 -6.86
C GLU A 255 42.12 -0.76 -6.50
N PHE A 256 41.47 -1.92 -6.60
CA PHE A 256 42.12 -3.19 -6.33
C PHE A 256 42.96 -3.66 -7.51
N THR A 257 44.22 -3.98 -7.24
CA THR A 257 45.11 -4.51 -8.28
C THR A 257 44.78 -5.97 -8.60
N PRO A 258 45.22 -6.51 -9.76
CA PRO A 258 45.11 -7.94 -10.04
C PRO A 258 45.75 -8.83 -8.96
N LYS A 259 46.83 -8.36 -8.31
CA LYS A 259 47.46 -9.05 -7.19
C LYS A 259 46.54 -9.11 -5.97
N ASP A 260 45.79 -8.04 -5.70
CA ASP A 260 44.82 -8.03 -4.61
C ASP A 260 43.69 -9.04 -4.87
N ARG A 261 43.16 -9.08 -6.09
CA ARG A 261 42.12 -10.02 -6.51
C ARG A 261 42.57 -11.48 -6.49
N ALA A 262 43.86 -11.74 -6.67
CA ALA A 262 44.42 -13.08 -6.56
C ALA A 262 44.43 -13.62 -5.12
N ARG A 263 44.36 -12.74 -4.12
CA ARG A 263 44.31 -13.11 -2.68
C ARG A 263 42.96 -13.67 -2.25
N VAL A 264 41.90 -13.44 -3.03
CA VAL A 264 40.56 -13.97 -2.72
C VAL A 264 40.45 -15.41 -3.23
N LEU A 265 40.36 -16.36 -2.31
CA LEU A 265 40.07 -17.76 -2.61
C LEU A 265 38.59 -18.03 -2.43
N ILE A 266 37.92 -18.46 -3.52
CA ILE A 266 36.53 -18.90 -3.49
C ILE A 266 36.53 -20.43 -3.38
N ARG A 267 35.88 -20.95 -2.34
CA ARG A 267 35.85 -22.39 -2.06
C ARG A 267 35.32 -23.18 -3.27
N ASN A 268 36.14 -24.11 -3.78
CA ASN A 268 35.83 -24.97 -4.92
C ASN A 268 35.45 -24.21 -6.22
N ASN A 269 35.75 -22.92 -6.31
CA ASN A 269 35.27 -22.03 -7.39
C ASN A 269 33.74 -22.08 -7.59
N ARG A 270 32.98 -22.20 -6.49
CA ARG A 270 31.52 -22.32 -6.53
C ARG A 270 30.82 -21.06 -6.05
N MET A 271 29.75 -20.70 -6.75
CA MET A 271 28.74 -19.78 -6.28
C MET A 271 27.41 -20.52 -6.10
N TYR A 272 26.64 -20.09 -5.11
CA TYR A 272 25.39 -20.72 -4.74
C TYR A 272 24.24 -19.74 -4.94
N SER A 273 23.20 -20.19 -5.63
CA SER A 273 22.08 -19.32 -6.03
C SER A 273 20.91 -19.45 -5.06
N HIS A 274 20.25 -18.32 -4.80
CA HIS A 274 19.07 -18.25 -3.94
C HIS A 274 17.92 -17.56 -4.64
N GLN A 275 16.71 -17.98 -4.28
CA GLN A 275 15.48 -17.45 -4.89
C GLN A 275 14.98 -16.18 -4.22
N VAL A 276 15.26 -16.01 -2.91
CA VAL A 276 14.70 -14.94 -2.10
C VAL A 276 15.75 -14.40 -1.13
N CYS A 277 15.86 -13.08 -1.07
CA CYS A 277 16.51 -12.34 0.01
C CYS A 277 15.43 -11.60 0.79
N ARG A 278 15.45 -11.65 2.12
CA ARG A 278 14.52 -10.88 2.97
C ARG A 278 15.26 -9.80 3.71
N VAL A 279 14.72 -8.58 3.72
CA VAL A 279 15.35 -7.43 4.38
C VAL A 279 14.41 -6.88 5.43
N ASN A 280 14.92 -6.70 6.65
CA ASN A 280 14.20 -6.13 7.77
C ASN A 280 14.48 -4.63 7.86
N TYR A 281 13.42 -3.83 8.00
CA TYR A 281 13.51 -2.39 8.19
C TYR A 281 12.60 -1.94 9.32
N THR A 282 12.91 -0.75 9.82
CA THR A 282 12.06 -0.06 10.80
C THR A 282 11.20 0.95 10.06
N THR A 283 9.90 0.93 10.34
CA THR A 283 8.93 1.84 9.74
C THR A 283 8.89 3.19 10.47
N TYR A 284 8.30 4.20 9.85
CA TYR A 284 8.10 5.54 10.44
C TYR A 284 7.37 5.54 11.80
N ASP A 285 6.51 4.54 12.05
CA ASP A 285 5.75 4.33 13.29
C ASP A 285 6.46 3.36 14.26
N ARG A 286 7.79 3.22 14.12
CA ARG A 286 8.69 2.43 15.00
C ARG A 286 8.41 0.93 15.03
N GLN A 287 7.73 0.40 14.02
CA GLN A 287 7.49 -1.04 13.90
C GLN A 287 8.58 -1.72 13.08
N ARG A 288 8.73 -3.03 13.27
CA ARG A 288 9.60 -3.86 12.42
C ARG A 288 8.76 -4.45 11.30
N SER A 289 9.21 -4.26 10.07
CA SER A 289 8.62 -4.84 8.88
C SER A 289 9.70 -5.50 8.02
N GLN A 290 9.26 -6.30 7.07
CA GLN A 290 10.14 -7.12 6.24
C GLN A 290 9.66 -7.12 4.80
N ASP A 291 10.61 -6.94 3.88
CA ASP A 291 10.36 -7.08 2.46
C ASP A 291 11.02 -8.37 1.94
N SER A 292 10.37 -9.01 0.99
CA SER A 292 10.85 -10.21 0.32
C SER A 292 11.27 -9.86 -1.10
N ILE A 293 12.58 -9.83 -1.35
CA ILE A 293 13.19 -9.53 -2.63
C ILE A 293 13.33 -10.84 -3.41
N ASN A 294 12.66 -10.92 -4.55
CA ASN A 294 12.73 -12.06 -5.46
C ASN A 294 13.09 -11.54 -6.86
N PRO A 295 14.23 -11.96 -7.44
CA PRO A 295 14.65 -11.51 -8.77
C PRO A 295 13.60 -11.69 -9.87
N ARG A 296 12.68 -12.67 -9.73
CA ARG A 296 11.63 -12.95 -10.71
C ARG A 296 10.43 -11.99 -10.60
N THR A 297 10.01 -11.60 -9.39
CA THR A 297 8.72 -10.90 -9.20
C THR A 297 8.83 -9.55 -8.48
N HIS A 298 9.72 -9.42 -7.51
CA HIS A 298 9.90 -8.21 -6.69
C HIS A 298 11.39 -7.95 -6.53
N SER A 299 12.03 -7.54 -7.62
CA SER A 299 13.49 -7.46 -7.74
C SER A 299 14.05 -6.07 -7.46
N ASP A 300 13.20 -5.03 -7.46
CA ASP A 300 13.65 -3.65 -7.31
C ASP A 300 13.92 -3.31 -5.84
N ILE A 301 15.05 -2.65 -5.59
CA ILE A 301 15.54 -2.32 -4.25
C ILE A 301 15.92 -0.83 -4.14
N LEU A 302 15.86 -0.33 -2.92
CA LEU A 302 16.17 1.04 -2.51
C LEU A 302 17.40 1.05 -1.61
N LEU A 303 18.38 1.90 -1.91
CA LEU A 303 19.58 2.13 -1.11
C LEU A 303 19.74 3.61 -0.77
N LEU A 304 20.58 3.94 0.21
CA LEU A 304 20.94 5.33 0.51
C LEU A 304 21.97 5.85 -0.48
N ALA A 305 21.74 7.04 -1.01
CA ALA A 305 22.73 7.75 -1.81
C ALA A 305 23.87 8.29 -0.92
N PRO A 306 25.11 8.31 -1.42
CA PRO A 306 26.21 8.97 -0.72
C PRO A 306 25.93 10.47 -0.53
N LYS A 307 26.20 11.01 0.66
CA LYS A 307 25.93 12.42 1.02
C LYS A 307 26.67 13.47 0.17
N ARG A 308 27.65 13.07 -0.63
CA ARG A 308 28.58 13.97 -1.35
C ARG A 308 28.51 13.76 -2.85
N ARG A 309 27.29 13.74 -3.40
CA ARG A 309 27.06 13.67 -4.85
C ARG A 309 26.99 15.07 -5.42
N GLU A 310 27.74 15.31 -6.49
CA GLU A 310 27.71 16.53 -7.28
C GLU A 310 26.95 16.22 -8.60
N GLY A 311 25.98 17.05 -8.98
CA GLY A 311 25.22 16.90 -10.23
C GLY A 311 23.69 17.00 -10.09
N PRO A 312 22.96 16.89 -11.21
CA PRO A 312 21.49 16.92 -11.21
C PRO A 312 20.94 15.72 -10.40
N GLY A 313 20.10 16.00 -9.40
CA GLY A 313 19.58 14.99 -8.48
C GLY A 313 20.44 14.74 -7.23
N ALA A 314 21.42 15.59 -6.95
CA ALA A 314 22.20 15.56 -5.70
C ALA A 314 21.32 15.60 -4.43
N ASP A 315 20.16 16.25 -4.51
CA ASP A 315 19.20 16.32 -3.40
C ASP A 315 18.41 15.01 -3.21
N HIS A 316 18.44 14.09 -4.17
CA HIS A 316 17.72 12.83 -4.08
C HIS A 316 18.45 11.82 -3.18
N PRO A 317 17.83 11.36 -2.07
CA PRO A 317 18.56 10.67 -1.00
C PRO A 317 18.74 9.17 -1.26
N TYR A 318 18.23 8.66 -2.37
CA TYR A 318 18.18 7.22 -2.65
C TYR A 318 18.85 6.83 -3.97
N LEU A 319 19.34 5.59 -4.01
CA LEU A 319 19.71 4.87 -5.23
C LEU A 319 18.74 3.71 -5.43
N TYR A 320 18.58 3.29 -6.68
CA TYR A 320 17.72 2.16 -7.03
C TYR A 320 18.50 1.17 -7.88
N ALA A 321 18.22 -0.09 -7.66
CA ALA A 321 18.76 -1.16 -8.47
C ALA A 321 17.71 -2.26 -8.65
N ARG A 322 17.84 -3.01 -9.74
CA ARG A 322 17.08 -4.25 -9.98
C ARG A 322 17.98 -5.44 -9.69
N VAL A 323 17.57 -6.29 -8.75
CA VAL A 323 18.28 -7.52 -8.42
C VAL A 323 18.11 -8.55 -9.53
N ILE A 324 19.22 -8.98 -10.12
CA ILE A 324 19.28 -10.03 -11.13
C ILE A 324 19.38 -11.40 -10.46
N LYS A 325 20.26 -11.53 -9.45
CA LYS A 325 20.50 -12.81 -8.78
C LYS A 325 20.91 -12.61 -7.32
N VAL A 326 20.37 -13.45 -6.44
CA VAL A 326 20.80 -13.57 -5.05
C VAL A 326 21.81 -14.69 -4.97
N LEU A 327 23.01 -14.40 -4.48
CA LEU A 327 24.12 -15.34 -4.45
C LEU A 327 24.73 -15.42 -3.05
N HIS A 328 25.37 -16.54 -2.74
CA HIS A 328 26.39 -16.57 -1.72
C HIS A 328 27.63 -17.30 -2.20
N ILE A 329 28.77 -16.93 -1.62
CA ILE A 329 30.07 -17.54 -1.87
C ILE A 329 30.77 -17.75 -0.53
N ASN A 330 31.60 -18.78 -0.46
CA ASN A 330 32.42 -19.06 0.71
C ASN A 330 33.85 -18.65 0.36
N VAL A 331 34.41 -17.68 1.07
CA VAL A 331 35.67 -17.01 0.72
C VAL A 331 36.66 -17.01 1.87
N CYS A 332 37.94 -17.03 1.55
CA CYS A 332 39.01 -16.73 2.50
C CYS A 332 40.15 -15.96 1.81
N LEU A 333 40.97 -15.25 2.59
CA LEU A 333 42.16 -14.57 2.08
C LEU A 333 43.38 -15.49 2.17
N VAL A 334 44.22 -15.51 1.13
CA VAL A 334 45.46 -16.31 1.07
C VAL A 334 46.40 -15.98 2.25
N ASP A 335 46.45 -14.72 2.68
CA ASP A 335 47.39 -14.24 3.70
C ASP A 335 47.00 -14.63 5.13
N THR A 336 45.85 -15.31 5.30
CA THR A 336 45.37 -15.84 6.58
C THR A 336 45.37 -17.37 6.56
N PRO A 337 46.55 -18.02 6.58
CA PRO A 337 46.65 -19.48 6.55
C PRO A 337 45.99 -20.10 7.78
N GLY A 338 45.07 -21.04 7.55
CA GLY A 338 44.30 -21.72 8.61
C GLY A 338 42.95 -21.08 8.96
N SER A 339 42.59 -19.95 8.33
CA SER A 339 41.24 -19.37 8.48
C SER A 339 40.19 -20.27 7.86
N GLU A 340 39.04 -20.40 8.52
CA GLU A 340 37.86 -21.00 7.92
C GLU A 340 37.34 -20.12 6.77
N PHE A 341 36.58 -20.72 5.86
CA PHE A 341 35.93 -19.97 4.78
C PHE A 341 34.71 -19.25 5.33
N ASP A 342 34.71 -17.93 5.22
CA ASP A 342 33.59 -17.09 5.60
C ASP A 342 32.54 -17.08 4.50
N ARG A 343 31.27 -17.20 4.90
CA ARG A 343 30.15 -17.04 3.97
C ARG A 343 29.88 -15.55 3.74
N VAL A 344 29.80 -15.17 2.47
CA VAL A 344 29.48 -13.82 2.03
C VAL A 344 28.28 -13.90 1.10
N ASP A 345 27.14 -13.32 1.52
CA ASP A 345 25.95 -13.18 0.68
C ASP A 345 26.06 -11.90 -0.16
N VAL A 346 25.80 -11.99 -1.45
CA VAL A 346 25.91 -10.87 -2.39
C VAL A 346 24.69 -10.83 -3.31
N LEU A 347 24.26 -9.62 -3.65
CA LEU A 347 23.21 -9.39 -4.64
C LEU A 347 23.83 -8.83 -5.90
N TRP A 348 23.67 -9.54 -7.01
CA TRP A 348 24.06 -9.02 -8.31
C TRP A 348 22.91 -8.21 -8.90
N VAL A 349 23.18 -6.97 -9.27
CA VAL A 349 22.15 -5.99 -9.63
C VAL A 349 22.46 -5.23 -10.90
N ARG A 350 21.42 -4.64 -11.48
CA ARG A 350 21.49 -3.64 -12.55
C ARG A 350 21.05 -2.28 -12.00
N TRP A 351 21.86 -1.25 -12.23
CA TRP A 351 21.63 0.07 -11.65
C TRP A 351 20.62 0.91 -12.43
N PHE A 352 19.82 1.68 -11.70
CA PHE A 352 19.05 2.78 -12.24
C PHE A 352 19.73 4.11 -11.94
N ARG A 353 19.50 5.09 -12.83
CA ARG A 353 19.81 6.50 -12.61
C ARG A 353 18.55 7.34 -12.76
N LEU A 354 18.54 8.50 -12.10
CA LEU A 354 17.50 9.50 -12.32
C LEU A 354 17.57 10.01 -13.76
N ASP A 355 16.42 10.28 -14.35
CA ASP A 355 16.34 10.92 -15.66
C ASP A 355 16.70 12.41 -15.53
N PRO A 356 17.84 12.86 -16.08
CA PRO A 356 18.25 14.27 -15.98
C PRO A 356 17.33 15.22 -16.75
N SER A 357 16.52 14.72 -17.68
CA SER A 357 15.56 15.52 -18.45
C SER A 357 14.24 15.75 -17.72
N PHE A 358 14.05 15.17 -16.54
CA PHE A 358 12.77 15.17 -15.83
C PHE A 358 12.92 15.51 -14.35
N THR A 359 12.09 16.43 -13.88
CA THR A 359 12.06 16.83 -12.46
C THR A 359 10.82 16.25 -11.79
N GLY A 360 11.02 15.18 -11.00
CA GLY A 360 10.02 14.65 -10.09
C GLY A 360 10.14 15.23 -8.68
N GLY A 361 9.08 15.14 -7.89
CA GLY A 361 9.03 15.58 -6.51
C GLY A 361 7.67 16.15 -6.12
N PHE A 362 7.55 16.52 -4.84
CA PHE A 362 6.33 17.13 -4.29
C PHE A 362 6.03 18.49 -4.91
N GLU A 363 7.05 19.29 -5.21
CA GLU A 363 6.90 20.62 -5.81
C GLU A 363 6.33 20.56 -7.23
N THR A 364 6.85 19.63 -8.06
CA THR A 364 6.37 19.43 -9.43
C THR A 364 5.12 18.55 -9.50
N LYS A 365 4.69 17.96 -8.37
CA LYS A 365 3.56 17.02 -8.26
C LYS A 365 3.71 15.84 -9.23
N ARG A 366 4.94 15.35 -9.40
CA ARG A 366 5.28 14.22 -10.28
C ARG A 366 6.13 13.20 -9.53
N LEU A 367 5.95 11.93 -9.85
CA LEU A 367 6.83 10.87 -9.33
C LEU A 367 8.23 11.01 -9.94
N HIS A 368 9.27 10.66 -9.18
CA HIS A 368 10.62 10.61 -9.74
C HIS A 368 10.69 9.60 -10.87
N ARG A 369 11.40 9.96 -11.95
CA ARG A 369 11.56 9.14 -13.14
C ARG A 369 12.99 8.59 -13.20
N LEU A 370 13.09 7.30 -13.41
CA LEU A 370 14.32 6.52 -13.50
C LEU A 370 14.48 5.94 -14.90
N GLN A 371 15.73 5.69 -15.28
CA GLN A 371 16.11 4.88 -16.44
C GLN A 371 17.24 3.94 -16.02
N PHE A 372 17.38 2.79 -16.69
CA PHE A 372 18.58 2.00 -16.49
C PHE A 372 19.82 2.78 -16.91
N VAL A 373 20.92 2.55 -16.23
CA VAL A 373 22.23 3.03 -16.68
C VAL A 373 22.56 2.27 -17.99
N PRO A 374 22.85 2.98 -19.10
CA PRO A 374 23.27 2.33 -20.36
C PRO A 374 24.66 1.72 -20.22
N ILE A 375 24.92 0.60 -20.90
CA ILE A 375 26.23 -0.09 -20.86
C ILE A 375 27.37 0.84 -21.28
N ASP A 376 27.17 1.65 -22.32
CA ASP A 376 28.20 2.53 -22.88
C ASP A 376 28.40 3.82 -22.05
N SER A 377 27.77 3.91 -20.88
CA SER A 377 27.91 5.04 -19.97
C SER A 377 29.24 4.99 -19.21
N GLN A 378 29.68 6.13 -18.70
CA GLN A 378 30.79 6.21 -17.73
C GLN A 378 30.42 5.66 -16.36
N GLU A 379 29.12 5.52 -16.07
CA GLU A 379 28.59 4.95 -14.83
C GLU A 379 28.45 3.43 -14.95
N ASP A 380 28.71 2.71 -13.86
CA ASP A 380 28.57 1.26 -13.82
C ASP A 380 27.11 0.82 -14.01
N SER A 381 26.86 0.04 -15.07
CA SER A 381 25.52 -0.51 -15.36
C SER A 381 25.13 -1.68 -14.45
N PHE A 382 26.13 -2.44 -14.00
CA PHE A 382 25.97 -3.62 -13.15
C PHE A 382 26.83 -3.47 -11.90
N GLY A 383 26.44 -4.16 -10.83
CA GLY A 383 27.24 -4.15 -9.61
C GLY A 383 26.83 -5.20 -8.61
N PHE A 384 27.59 -5.28 -7.54
CA PHE A 384 27.31 -6.14 -6.39
C PHE A 384 26.99 -5.30 -5.16
N ILE A 385 25.97 -5.72 -4.42
CA ILE A 385 25.47 -5.06 -3.22
C ILE A 385 25.54 -6.03 -2.04
N ASP A 386 25.95 -5.51 -0.87
CA ASP A 386 25.76 -6.20 0.40
C ASP A 386 24.28 -6.08 0.79
N PRO A 387 23.56 -7.19 1.01
CA PRO A 387 22.17 -7.13 1.48
C PRO A 387 21.95 -6.25 2.72
N CYS A 388 22.97 -6.03 3.56
CA CYS A 388 22.92 -5.10 4.70
C CYS A 388 22.73 -3.63 4.31
N ASP A 389 23.15 -3.23 3.11
CA ASP A 389 23.07 -1.83 2.64
C ASP A 389 21.69 -1.48 2.07
N ILE A 390 20.83 -2.48 1.90
CA ILE A 390 19.47 -2.30 1.39
C ILE A 390 18.63 -1.65 2.47
N VAL A 391 18.03 -0.51 2.13
CA VAL A 391 17.06 0.17 2.98
C VAL A 391 15.76 -0.61 2.97
N ARG A 392 15.27 -0.91 1.76
CA ARG A 392 13.95 -1.50 1.54
C ARG A 392 13.78 -2.00 0.10
N GLY A 393 12.75 -2.80 -0.18
CA GLY A 393 12.27 -3.01 -1.55
C GLY A 393 11.72 -1.71 -2.17
N ALA A 394 11.89 -1.52 -3.47
CA ALA A 394 11.35 -0.40 -4.21
C ALA A 394 10.19 -0.85 -5.11
N HIS A 395 9.15 -0.02 -5.22
CA HIS A 395 8.07 -0.25 -6.17
C HIS A 395 8.25 0.69 -7.37
N LEU A 396 8.81 0.16 -8.45
CA LEU A 396 9.04 0.88 -9.69
C LEU A 396 7.96 0.52 -10.72
N ILE A 397 7.27 1.53 -11.24
CA ILE A 397 6.20 1.33 -12.22
C ILE A 397 6.73 1.70 -13.61
N PRO A 398 6.66 0.81 -14.60
CA PRO A 398 7.01 1.16 -15.97
C PRO A 398 6.24 2.39 -16.48
N ALA A 399 6.93 3.30 -17.17
CA ALA A 399 6.31 4.45 -17.81
C ALA A 399 5.80 4.05 -19.21
N PHE A 400 4.60 3.46 -19.26
CA PHE A 400 4.03 2.85 -20.48
C PHE A 400 3.98 3.79 -21.69
N THR A 401 3.72 5.07 -21.45
CA THR A 401 3.65 6.15 -22.47
C THR A 401 4.93 6.34 -23.28
N HIS A 402 6.09 6.00 -22.70
CA HIS A 402 7.39 6.16 -23.34
C HIS A 402 7.87 4.89 -24.06
N GLY A 403 7.12 3.79 -23.96
CA GLY A 403 7.44 2.53 -24.62
C GLY A 403 8.71 1.85 -24.11
N ARG A 404 9.19 0.91 -24.93
CA ARG A 404 10.37 0.08 -24.66
C ARG A 404 11.52 0.43 -25.61
N THR A 405 12.74 0.13 -25.22
CA THR A 405 13.97 0.35 -25.98
C THR A 405 14.89 -0.87 -25.88
N ALA A 406 15.68 -1.11 -26.92
CA ALA A 406 16.76 -2.09 -26.94
C ALA A 406 18.15 -1.43 -26.73
N ASP A 407 18.21 -0.10 -26.69
CA ASP A 407 19.46 0.67 -26.76
C ASP A 407 20.26 0.61 -25.45
N LEU A 408 19.59 0.31 -24.33
CA LEU A 408 20.20 0.30 -22.99
C LEU A 408 21.04 -0.96 -22.73
N LEU A 409 20.75 -2.06 -23.43
CA LEU A 409 21.36 -3.36 -23.22
C LEU A 409 21.17 -4.22 -24.48
N ALA A 410 22.22 -4.52 -25.22
CA ALA A 410 22.05 -5.23 -26.49
C ALA A 410 21.80 -6.74 -26.31
N GLY A 411 20.88 -7.28 -27.11
CA GLY A 411 20.72 -8.73 -27.29
C GLY A 411 20.09 -9.50 -26.12
N PRO A 412 20.07 -10.85 -26.22
CA PRO A 412 19.65 -11.72 -25.13
C PRO A 412 20.70 -11.69 -24.02
N THR A 413 20.24 -11.57 -22.78
CA THR A 413 21.10 -11.41 -21.61
C THR A 413 20.44 -11.99 -20.37
N VAL A 414 21.24 -12.55 -19.48
CA VAL A 414 20.82 -13.06 -18.17
C VAL A 414 20.36 -11.94 -17.23
N ALA A 415 20.68 -10.68 -17.55
CA ALA A 415 20.32 -9.51 -16.75
C ALA A 415 18.90 -8.97 -17.00
N ARG A 416 18.13 -9.62 -17.87
CA ARG A 416 16.71 -9.30 -18.11
C ARG A 416 15.81 -10.34 -17.47
N GLN A 417 14.65 -9.89 -16.99
CA GLN A 417 13.60 -10.80 -16.54
C GLN A 417 12.97 -11.55 -17.73
N GLU A 418 12.39 -12.71 -17.44
CA GLU A 418 11.63 -13.47 -18.44
C GLU A 418 10.53 -12.60 -19.04
N ALA A 419 10.52 -12.49 -20.37
CA ALA A 419 9.56 -11.68 -21.10
C ALA A 419 8.18 -12.37 -21.13
N SER A 420 7.11 -11.58 -21.01
CA SER A 420 5.73 -12.04 -21.15
C SER A 420 5.37 -12.38 -22.60
N SER A 421 6.06 -11.79 -23.57
CA SER A 421 5.82 -11.95 -25.00
C SER A 421 7.12 -11.99 -25.80
N GLU A 422 7.08 -12.48 -27.04
CA GLU A 422 8.24 -12.47 -27.92
C GLU A 422 8.65 -11.05 -28.36
N GLU A 423 7.71 -10.12 -28.43
CA GLU A 423 7.95 -8.71 -28.78
C GLU A 423 8.64 -7.94 -27.64
N ASP A 424 8.34 -8.30 -26.40
CA ASP A 424 9.02 -7.76 -25.20
C ASP A 424 10.41 -8.38 -25.00
N ARG A 425 10.75 -9.43 -25.76
CA ARG A 425 12.03 -10.12 -25.63
C ARG A 425 13.15 -9.18 -26.05
N ASN A 426 14.16 -9.05 -25.20
CA ASN A 426 15.33 -8.18 -25.42
C ASN A 426 15.00 -6.68 -25.52
N THR A 427 13.86 -6.22 -24.98
CA THR A 427 13.58 -4.78 -24.81
C THR A 427 13.31 -4.46 -23.34
N ASP A 428 13.74 -3.28 -22.88
CA ASP A 428 13.47 -2.77 -21.53
C ASP A 428 12.56 -1.55 -21.63
N PHE A 429 11.74 -1.28 -20.61
CA PHE A 429 11.04 0.00 -20.56
C PHE A 429 12.02 1.16 -20.49
N LYS A 430 11.77 2.21 -21.27
CA LYS A 430 12.67 3.37 -21.35
C LYS A 430 12.79 4.08 -20.01
N TYR A 431 11.67 4.22 -19.30
CA TYR A 431 11.61 4.86 -18.00
C TYR A 431 10.75 4.07 -17.01
N HIS A 432 11.02 4.28 -15.73
CA HIS A 432 10.23 3.78 -14.61
C HIS A 432 9.95 4.93 -13.63
N TYR A 433 8.74 4.97 -13.07
CA TYR A 433 8.37 5.90 -12.01
C TYR A 433 8.57 5.27 -10.64
N VAL A 434 9.15 6.02 -9.71
CA VAL A 434 9.26 5.62 -8.31
C VAL A 434 7.91 5.82 -7.63
N ASN A 435 7.27 4.73 -7.20
CA ASN A 435 6.01 4.83 -6.49
C ASN A 435 6.22 5.14 -5.00
N ILE A 436 6.17 6.42 -4.66
CA ILE A 436 6.29 6.89 -3.27
C ILE A 436 5.00 6.68 -2.45
N PHE A 437 3.89 6.27 -3.07
CA PHE A 437 2.58 6.07 -2.41
C PHE A 437 2.25 4.59 -2.16
N VAL A 438 3.20 3.67 -2.34
CA VAL A 438 3.01 2.22 -2.15
C VAL A 438 2.61 1.85 -0.72
N ASP A 439 3.09 2.59 0.27
CA ASP A 439 2.62 2.51 1.64
C ASP A 439 3.02 3.77 2.43
N ARG A 440 2.53 3.82 3.67
CA ARG A 440 2.74 4.93 4.60
C ARG A 440 4.24 5.16 4.87
N ASP A 441 5.02 4.11 5.03
CA ASP A 441 6.45 4.21 5.35
C ASP A 441 7.25 4.72 4.15
N MET A 442 7.01 4.16 2.97
CA MET A 442 7.65 4.64 1.74
C MET A 442 7.29 6.11 1.48
N PHE A 443 6.04 6.52 1.70
CA PHE A 443 5.66 7.92 1.59
C PHE A 443 6.46 8.81 2.56
N MET A 444 6.56 8.42 3.83
CA MET A 444 7.30 9.18 4.84
C MET A 444 8.82 9.23 4.57
N ARG A 445 9.39 8.23 3.87
CA ARG A 445 10.78 8.27 3.37
C ARG A 445 11.06 9.41 2.42
N TYR A 446 10.08 9.87 1.65
CA TYR A 446 10.23 11.03 0.77
C TYR A 446 9.62 12.29 1.39
N TYR A 447 8.48 12.19 2.06
CA TYR A 447 7.79 13.35 2.62
C TYR A 447 8.53 13.93 3.84
N GLY A 448 9.09 13.07 4.69
CA GLY A 448 9.76 13.46 5.94
C GLY A 448 8.79 13.67 7.10
N GLY A 449 9.32 14.06 8.26
CA GLY A 449 8.52 14.33 9.47
C GLY A 449 8.10 13.08 10.26
N GLY A 450 8.54 11.89 9.83
CA GLY A 450 8.36 10.63 10.55
C GLY A 450 9.60 10.30 11.38
N ILE A 451 9.47 9.44 12.39
CA ILE A 451 10.60 9.08 13.25
C ILE A 451 11.63 8.32 12.41
N GLY A 452 12.89 8.80 12.42
CA GLY A 452 13.97 8.25 11.59
C GLY A 452 13.85 8.54 10.09
N HIS A 453 12.88 9.36 9.68
CA HIS A 453 12.56 9.68 8.28
C HIS A 453 12.68 11.19 8.06
N HIS A 454 13.85 11.64 7.64
CA HIS A 454 14.12 13.05 7.35
C HIS A 454 13.41 13.53 6.07
N GLY A 455 13.11 12.61 5.14
CA GLY A 455 12.48 12.95 3.87
C GLY A 455 13.39 13.74 2.92
N LEU A 456 12.86 14.06 1.75
CA LEU A 456 13.33 15.15 0.88
C LEU A 456 12.94 16.52 1.43
N ARG A 457 12.04 16.55 2.41
CA ARG A 457 11.51 17.77 3.00
C ARG A 457 11.87 17.82 4.49
N THR A 458 12.92 18.53 4.83
CA THR A 458 13.06 19.29 6.10
C THR A 458 14.33 20.15 6.06
N PRO A 459 14.38 21.35 6.66
CA PRO A 459 13.33 22.31 7.00
C PRO A 459 13.64 23.72 6.45
N GLY A 460 12.78 24.28 5.61
CA GLY A 460 12.69 25.73 5.47
C GLY A 460 11.73 26.22 6.55
N GLU A 461 12.19 27.17 7.35
CA GLU A 461 11.35 28.00 8.23
C GLU A 461 10.00 28.22 7.56
N VAL A 462 8.93 27.98 8.31
CA VAL A 462 7.67 28.66 8.01
C VAL A 462 7.98 30.14 8.16
N CYS A 463 8.38 30.77 7.04
CA CYS A 463 8.25 32.19 6.89
C CYS A 463 6.75 32.42 6.94
N TYR A 464 6.25 32.74 8.12
CA TYR A 464 5.07 33.57 8.22
C TYR A 464 5.41 34.83 7.43
N ALA A 465 5.09 34.84 6.14
CA ALA A 465 4.77 36.08 5.48
C ALA A 465 3.48 36.54 6.18
N ASN A 466 3.67 37.26 7.29
CA ASN A 466 2.65 38.14 7.80
C ASN A 466 2.47 39.19 6.70
N GLU A 467 1.49 38.98 5.83
CA GLU A 467 0.82 40.09 5.17
C GLU A 467 -0.03 40.78 6.24
N ASP A 468 0.62 41.57 7.09
CA ASP A 468 -0.04 42.63 7.85
C ASP A 468 0.75 43.90 7.56
N ASP A 469 0.15 44.73 6.69
CA ASP A 469 0.57 46.10 6.46
C ASP A 469 0.44 46.91 7.77
N GLU A 470 1.54 47.60 8.08
CA GLU A 470 1.65 48.90 8.74
C GLU A 470 0.66 49.23 9.87
N ASP A 471 1.14 49.15 11.13
CA ASP A 471 1.01 50.29 12.04
C ASP A 471 2.09 50.26 13.15
N ASN A 472 2.48 51.48 13.48
CA ASN A 472 3.63 51.95 14.24
C ASN A 472 3.53 51.66 15.77
N ASP A 473 4.63 51.25 16.43
CA ASP A 473 5.22 51.96 17.58
C ASP A 473 6.31 51.18 18.35
N GLU A 474 7.29 51.96 18.80
CA GLU A 474 8.43 51.68 19.69
C GLU A 474 8.06 50.91 20.98
N SER A 475 8.85 49.89 21.35
CA SER A 475 9.69 49.90 22.57
C SER A 475 10.23 48.51 22.99
N SER A 476 11.45 48.56 23.51
CA SER A 476 12.31 47.54 24.13
C SER A 476 11.63 46.47 25.00
N LEU A 477 12.11 45.22 24.91
CA LEU A 477 12.75 44.43 25.99
C LEU A 477 12.74 42.93 25.64
N GLY A 478 13.91 42.35 25.35
CA GLY A 478 14.09 40.89 25.29
C GLY A 478 14.23 40.28 26.70
N PRO A 479 13.94 38.99 26.85
CA PRO A 479 14.83 38.18 27.69
C PRO A 479 15.16 36.80 27.11
N SER A 480 16.46 36.57 27.08
CA SER A 480 17.19 35.38 27.55
C SER A 480 16.56 34.00 27.40
N SER A 481 17.15 33.24 26.48
CA SER A 481 17.43 31.80 26.58
C SER A 481 17.54 31.30 28.03
N ALA A 482 16.68 30.34 28.38
CA ALA A 482 16.83 29.49 29.55
C ALA A 482 16.93 28.03 29.07
N HIS A 483 18.17 27.55 29.01
CA HIS A 483 18.50 26.13 29.03
C HIS A 483 17.78 25.42 30.19
N LEU A 484 16.98 24.41 29.89
CA LEU A 484 16.55 23.42 30.88
C LEU A 484 17.07 22.04 30.45
N ASN A 485 18.21 21.67 31.04
CA ASN A 485 18.65 20.29 31.14
C ASN A 485 17.69 19.55 32.08
N ALA A 486 16.86 18.66 31.53
CA ALA A 486 16.12 17.69 32.33
C ALA A 486 16.86 16.35 32.29
N SER A 487 17.59 16.06 33.36
CA SER A 487 18.14 14.74 33.65
C SER A 487 17.01 13.76 33.93
N SER A 488 16.97 12.65 33.19
CA SER A 488 16.03 11.55 33.44
C SER A 488 16.30 10.88 34.80
N PRO A 489 15.29 10.65 35.65
CA PRO A 489 15.47 9.85 36.86
C PRO A 489 15.59 8.35 36.52
N PRO A 490 16.29 7.55 37.34
CA PRO A 490 16.48 6.13 37.10
C PRO A 490 15.18 5.35 37.31
N LEU A 491 14.88 4.44 36.38
CA LEU A 491 13.72 3.55 36.43
C LEU A 491 13.89 2.49 37.54
N ASP A 492 12.90 2.42 38.41
CA ASP A 492 12.74 1.41 39.47
C ASP A 492 12.50 0.01 38.86
N PRO A 493 13.32 -1.02 39.16
CA PRO A 493 13.20 -2.36 38.58
C PRO A 493 12.03 -3.20 39.11
N SER A 494 11.19 -2.66 40.01
CA SER A 494 10.27 -3.49 40.81
C SER A 494 8.85 -3.71 40.24
N LEU A 495 8.56 -3.32 39.00
CA LEU A 495 7.28 -3.61 38.33
C LEU A 495 7.44 -4.51 37.09
N GLN A 496 8.14 -5.63 37.26
CA GLN A 496 8.02 -6.80 36.38
C GLN A 496 7.15 -7.85 37.07
N ARG A 497 5.83 -7.74 36.92
CA ARG A 497 4.93 -8.88 37.19
C ARG A 497 4.97 -9.80 35.98
N SER A 498 5.92 -10.74 36.01
CA SER A 498 5.95 -11.93 35.17
C SER A 498 4.68 -12.75 35.40
N ARG A 499 3.77 -12.76 34.43
CA ARG A 499 2.68 -13.74 34.38
C ARG A 499 3.21 -14.97 33.64
N THR A 500 3.69 -15.94 34.40
CA THR A 500 3.93 -17.30 33.89
C THR A 500 2.60 -17.89 33.43
N PRO A 501 2.50 -18.45 32.21
CA PRO A 501 1.38 -19.32 31.88
C PRO A 501 1.62 -20.66 32.57
N GLU A 502 0.99 -20.86 33.71
CA GLU A 502 0.74 -22.21 34.22
C GLU A 502 -0.16 -22.95 33.23
N GLY A 503 0.21 -24.21 32.97
CA GLY A 503 -0.22 -24.95 31.80
C GLY A 503 -1.69 -25.31 31.77
N ASP A 504 -2.28 -25.15 30.59
CA ASP A 504 -3.35 -26.02 30.11
C ASP A 504 -2.73 -27.01 29.13
N GLN A 505 -2.53 -28.24 29.61
CA GLN A 505 -2.22 -29.39 28.78
C GLN A 505 -3.45 -29.77 27.94
N PHE A 506 -3.48 -29.32 26.69
CA PHE A 506 -4.15 -30.06 25.61
C PHE A 506 -3.26 -30.03 24.37
N THR A 507 -2.27 -30.91 24.37
CA THR A 507 -1.54 -31.32 23.16
C THR A 507 -2.29 -32.48 22.52
N GLU A 508 -3.19 -32.19 21.59
CA GLU A 508 -3.47 -33.13 20.50
C GLU A 508 -3.10 -32.44 19.20
N GLU A 509 -1.94 -32.84 18.66
CA GLU A 509 -1.55 -32.53 17.30
C GLU A 509 -2.55 -33.20 16.35
N VAL A 510 -3.13 -32.40 15.44
CA VAL A 510 -4.05 -32.91 14.43
C VAL A 510 -3.24 -33.56 13.32
N HIS A 511 -3.31 -34.89 13.24
CA HIS A 511 -2.54 -35.69 12.26
C HIS A 511 -3.43 -36.22 11.12
N CYS A 512 -4.77 -36.16 11.24
CA CYS A 512 -5.68 -36.72 10.23
C CYS A 512 -7.05 -36.01 10.10
N GLU A 513 -7.80 -36.39 9.06
CA GLU A 513 -9.15 -35.91 8.73
C GLU A 513 -10.17 -36.10 9.87
N GLU A 514 -9.99 -37.12 10.71
CA GLU A 514 -10.86 -37.43 11.84
C GLU A 514 -10.80 -36.39 12.96
N ASP A 515 -9.67 -35.72 13.15
CA ASP A 515 -9.54 -34.66 14.17
C ASP A 515 -10.31 -33.38 13.76
N ILE A 516 -10.41 -33.13 12.45
CA ILE A 516 -11.20 -32.03 11.88
C ILE A 516 -12.70 -32.29 12.10
N LEU A 517 -13.13 -33.54 11.94
CA LEU A 517 -14.52 -33.97 12.15
C LEU A 517 -14.94 -33.91 13.63
N ARG A 518 -14.01 -34.14 14.57
CA ARG A 518 -14.25 -33.93 16.02
C ARG A 518 -14.51 -32.47 16.38
N MET A 519 -13.89 -31.52 15.68
CA MET A 519 -14.08 -30.08 15.93
C MET A 519 -15.37 -29.51 15.33
N VAL A 520 -15.99 -30.21 14.36
CA VAL A 520 -17.24 -29.79 13.71
C VAL A 520 -18.25 -30.94 13.66
N PRO A 521 -18.89 -31.30 14.82
CA PRO A 521 -19.84 -32.42 14.91
C PRO A 521 -21.07 -32.27 13.98
N GLU A 522 -21.39 -31.04 13.58
CA GLU A 522 -22.48 -30.72 12.66
C GLU A 522 -22.31 -31.35 11.26
N LEU A 523 -21.08 -31.67 10.83
CA LEU A 523 -20.83 -32.34 9.55
C LEU A 523 -21.17 -33.84 9.61
N GLN A 524 -20.96 -34.49 10.76
CA GLN A 524 -21.34 -35.90 10.97
C GLN A 524 -22.87 -36.09 10.98
N ALA A 525 -23.61 -35.11 11.51
CA ALA A 525 -25.07 -35.19 11.58
C ALA A 525 -25.73 -35.22 10.19
N ARG A 526 -25.14 -34.53 9.20
CA ARG A 526 -25.67 -34.46 7.82
C ARG A 526 -25.25 -35.65 6.95
N ALA A 527 -24.08 -36.24 7.23
CA ALA A 527 -23.67 -37.50 6.57
C ALA A 527 -24.54 -38.68 7.01
N ARG A 528 -24.98 -38.71 8.28
CA ARG A 528 -25.87 -39.77 8.80
C ARG A 528 -27.32 -39.64 8.35
N SER A 529 -27.82 -38.43 8.08
CA SER A 529 -29.19 -38.25 7.58
C SER A 529 -29.34 -38.60 6.10
N SER A 530 -28.25 -38.67 5.34
CA SER A 530 -28.29 -38.94 3.89
C SER A 530 -28.14 -40.42 3.52
N SER A 531 -28.04 -41.32 4.52
CA SER A 531 -27.77 -42.76 4.34
C SER A 531 -29.00 -43.67 4.48
N MET A 532 -30.22 -43.13 4.71
CA MET A 532 -31.43 -43.95 4.94
C MET A 532 -32.61 -43.68 4.01
N THR A 533 -32.39 -43.17 2.81
CA THR A 533 -33.40 -43.23 1.73
C THR A 533 -32.71 -43.40 0.38
N ALA A 534 -32.35 -44.63 0.06
CA ALA A 534 -32.00 -45.05 -1.28
C ALA A 534 -33.00 -46.15 -1.68
N GLU A 535 -34.12 -45.73 -2.27
CA GLU A 535 -34.88 -46.57 -3.19
C GLU A 535 -35.09 -45.78 -4.49
N HIS A 536 -34.87 -46.49 -5.58
CA HIS A 536 -34.82 -46.05 -6.96
C HIS A 536 -36.08 -45.29 -7.42
N GLU A 537 -35.89 -44.28 -8.26
CA GLU A 537 -36.58 -44.20 -9.54
C GLU A 537 -35.76 -43.34 -10.52
N GLU A 538 -35.77 -43.79 -11.77
CA GLU A 538 -34.92 -43.40 -12.88
C GLU A 538 -35.36 -42.08 -13.55
N GLU A 539 -34.52 -41.67 -14.49
CA GLU A 539 -34.84 -40.94 -15.72
C GLU A 539 -34.60 -39.42 -15.83
N GLU A 540 -33.63 -39.17 -16.74
CA GLU A 540 -33.58 -38.11 -17.76
C GLU A 540 -32.93 -36.75 -17.43
N GLY A 541 -31.77 -36.55 -18.07
CA GLY A 541 -31.76 -35.61 -19.19
C GLY A 541 -31.05 -34.27 -19.00
N LEU A 542 -29.74 -34.29 -19.24
CA LEU A 542 -28.97 -33.37 -20.10
C LEU A 542 -29.09 -31.84 -19.92
N GLY A 543 -27.91 -31.19 -19.89
CA GLY A 543 -27.71 -29.92 -20.59
C GLY A 543 -26.88 -28.90 -19.81
N GLY A 544 -25.57 -28.85 -20.09
CA GLY A 544 -24.71 -27.75 -19.64
C GLY A 544 -24.89 -26.49 -20.49
N CYS A 545 -24.69 -25.34 -19.86
CA CYS A 545 -24.33 -24.00 -20.38
C CYS A 545 -24.60 -23.01 -19.21
N ASP A 546 -23.90 -21.92 -18.98
CA ASP A 546 -22.63 -21.38 -19.42
C ASP A 546 -22.25 -20.33 -18.36
N GLU A 547 -21.00 -19.91 -18.42
CA GLU A 547 -20.43 -18.73 -17.78
C GLU A 547 -21.31 -17.49 -17.98
N ASP A 548 -21.58 -16.75 -16.90
CA ASP A 548 -21.81 -15.30 -16.86
C ASP A 548 -22.03 -14.86 -15.39
N LEU A 549 -20.96 -14.44 -14.72
CA LEU A 549 -21.03 -13.75 -13.43
C LEU A 549 -20.67 -12.28 -13.62
N ASP A 550 -21.65 -11.51 -14.08
CA ASP A 550 -21.59 -10.07 -14.09
C ASP A 550 -21.76 -9.47 -12.69
N SER A 551 -20.91 -8.49 -12.45
CA SER A 551 -20.73 -7.70 -11.25
C SER A 551 -21.62 -6.45 -11.27
N GLU A 552 -22.79 -6.46 -10.65
CA GLU A 552 -23.50 -5.22 -10.31
C GLU A 552 -24.34 -5.44 -9.04
N ASP A 553 -23.93 -4.89 -7.90
CA ASP A 553 -24.80 -4.65 -6.73
C ASP A 553 -24.10 -3.80 -5.65
N GLU A 554 -23.78 -2.52 -5.93
CA GLU A 554 -23.60 -1.50 -4.88
C GLU A 554 -24.02 -0.10 -5.37
N GLU A 555 -25.33 0.18 -5.40
CA GLU A 555 -25.84 1.57 -5.38
C GLU A 555 -27.32 1.61 -4.92
N LEU A 556 -27.57 1.29 -3.64
CA LEU A 556 -28.86 1.54 -2.98
C LEU A 556 -28.63 2.06 -1.57
N MET A 557 -28.46 3.37 -1.43
CA MET A 557 -28.98 4.19 -0.32
C MET A 557 -29.09 5.63 -0.84
N ALA A 558 -30.27 6.02 -1.31
CA ALA A 558 -30.67 7.41 -1.46
C ALA A 558 -31.80 7.68 -0.47
N SER A 559 -31.69 8.82 0.22
CA SER A 559 -32.58 9.38 1.22
C SER A 559 -34.05 9.25 0.87
N ALA A 560 -34.85 8.79 1.83
CA ALA A 560 -36.29 8.92 1.80
C ALA A 560 -36.63 10.33 2.30
N ASP A 561 -36.88 11.26 1.36
CA ASP A 561 -37.54 12.53 1.65
C ASP A 561 -39.06 12.30 1.60
N LEU A 562 -39.72 12.55 2.73
CA LEU A 562 -41.17 12.57 2.86
C LEU A 562 -41.73 13.80 2.13
N PRO A 563 -42.81 13.68 1.33
CA PRO A 563 -43.40 14.84 0.68
C PRO A 563 -44.26 15.65 1.66
N ASP A 564 -43.93 16.93 1.72
CA ASP A 564 -44.74 18.06 2.16
C ASP A 564 -46.01 18.18 1.30
N MET A 565 -47.17 18.32 1.94
CA MET A 565 -48.48 18.45 1.29
C MET A 565 -49.08 19.80 1.68
N THR A 566 -48.98 20.76 0.78
CA THR A 566 -49.72 22.03 0.84
C THR A 566 -50.89 22.04 -0.14
N ASP A 567 -52.04 22.47 0.38
CA ASP A 567 -53.23 23.08 -0.23
C ASP A 567 -54.05 22.33 -1.30
N GLU A 568 -55.34 22.09 -0.98
CA GLU A 568 -56.43 22.76 -1.69
C GLU A 568 -57.78 22.74 -0.91
N ARG A 569 -58.47 23.88 -1.00
CA ARG A 569 -59.75 24.25 -0.40
C ARG A 569 -60.94 23.38 -0.85
N SER A 570 -61.91 23.17 0.04
CA SER A 570 -63.35 23.38 -0.26
C SER A 570 -64.18 23.54 1.02
N GLN A 571 -65.25 24.34 0.88
CA GLN A 571 -66.21 24.88 1.85
C GLN A 571 -67.12 23.74 2.39
N SER A 572 -67.92 23.80 3.47
CA SER A 572 -68.74 24.85 4.10
C SER A 572 -69.41 24.30 5.38
N GLU A 573 -69.98 25.19 6.20
CA GLU A 573 -70.97 24.98 7.31
C GLU A 573 -70.38 24.44 8.63
N GLY A 574 -70.51 25.05 9.82
CA GLY A 574 -71.36 26.13 10.30
C GLY A 574 -71.93 25.71 11.67
N ASN A 575 -71.36 26.15 12.79
CA ASN A 575 -72.10 26.51 14.01
C ASN A 575 -71.23 27.02 15.18
N GLN A 576 -71.56 28.25 15.60
CA GLN A 576 -71.83 28.73 16.98
C GLN A 576 -70.79 28.52 18.10
N PHE A 577 -70.03 29.60 18.35
CA PHE A 577 -70.04 30.44 19.57
C PHE A 577 -70.38 29.76 20.92
N ILE A 578 -69.45 29.77 21.89
CA ILE A 578 -69.61 30.30 23.28
C ILE A 578 -68.21 30.58 23.87
N ASP A 579 -67.99 31.83 24.28
CA ASP A 579 -66.92 32.32 25.17
C ASP A 579 -67.10 31.82 26.61
N SER A 580 -66.01 31.52 27.33
CA SER A 580 -65.87 31.82 28.77
C SER A 580 -64.42 31.74 29.24
N GLU A 581 -64.09 32.71 30.09
CA GLU A 581 -62.80 33.21 30.58
C GLU A 581 -62.01 32.33 31.58
N PRO A 582 -60.78 32.74 31.97
CA PRO A 582 -59.76 31.90 32.59
C PRO A 582 -59.67 32.02 34.12
N GLY A 583 -58.95 31.08 34.76
CA GLY A 583 -58.57 31.12 36.17
C GLY A 583 -57.40 30.18 36.51
N PRO A 584 -56.65 30.42 37.60
CA PRO A 584 -55.18 30.43 37.56
C PRO A 584 -54.48 29.35 38.40
N GLY A 585 -53.21 29.11 38.04
CA GLY A 585 -52.07 28.93 38.96
C GLY A 585 -52.01 27.72 39.89
N SER A 586 -51.02 26.86 39.67
CA SER A 586 -50.18 26.30 40.74
C SER A 586 -48.90 25.71 40.15
N ASP A 587 -47.79 26.27 40.59
CA ASP A 587 -46.43 25.74 40.49
C ASP A 587 -46.37 24.32 41.09
N ASP A 588 -45.61 23.43 40.46
CA ASP A 588 -44.84 22.38 41.15
C ASP A 588 -43.67 21.97 40.24
N GLU A 589 -42.46 22.20 40.75
CA GLU A 589 -41.19 21.73 40.21
C GLU A 589 -41.01 20.24 40.53
N ASP A 590 -40.53 19.43 39.58
CA ASP A 590 -39.97 18.09 39.89
C ASP A 590 -38.69 17.86 39.06
N GLU A 591 -37.60 18.29 39.67
CA GLU A 591 -36.38 17.52 40.02
C GLU A 591 -35.86 16.42 39.07
N TYR A 592 -34.61 16.61 38.65
CA TYR A 592 -33.77 15.69 37.87
C TYR A 592 -33.36 14.44 38.68
N GLY A 593 -33.80 13.25 38.25
CA GLY A 593 -33.29 11.96 38.70
C GLY A 593 -32.12 11.45 37.86
N LEU A 594 -30.91 11.55 38.40
CA LEU A 594 -29.71 10.81 38.00
C LEU A 594 -29.81 9.36 38.50
N GLU A 595 -29.76 8.36 37.61
CA GLU A 595 -29.50 6.97 38.00
C GLU A 595 -28.21 6.47 37.35
N GLU A 596 -27.23 6.21 38.21
CA GLU A 596 -26.03 5.42 37.97
C GLU A 596 -26.40 3.97 37.65
N TYR A 597 -25.72 3.37 36.67
CA TYR A 597 -25.43 1.92 36.73
C TYR A 597 -23.97 1.64 36.38
N ALA A 598 -23.37 0.89 37.29
CA ALA A 598 -21.97 0.51 37.42
C ALA A 598 -21.52 -0.56 36.40
N PRO A 599 -20.20 -0.82 36.29
CA PRO A 599 -19.58 -1.52 35.16
C PRO A 599 -19.50 -3.04 35.35
N LEU A 600 -19.59 -3.78 34.23
CA LEU A 600 -18.95 -5.07 34.02
C LEU A 600 -18.44 -5.17 32.57
#